data_AF-A0AA37K5T1-F1
#
_entry.id   AF-A0AA37K5T1-F1
#
_cell.length_a   1.000
_cell.length_b   1.000
_cell.length_c   1.000
_cell.angle_alpha   90.00
_cell.angle_beta   90.00
_cell.angle_gamma   90.00
#
_symmetry.space_group_name_H-M   'P 1'
#
loop_
_entity.id
_entity.type
_entity.pdbx_description
1 polymer ?
#
loop_
_entity_poly.entity_id
_entity_poly.type
_entity_poly.pdbx_seq_one_letter_code
_entity_poly.pdbx_strand_id
1 'polypeptide(L)'
;MVKVVSGPSFDEDMNPLPPKEDWKDFGSCRCDDNGVMKQISVNGVMYDYNYHVVYEGGILNAGTEVRILDGESVRAEGKVIKSGKSNYFKYAEIWL
;
A
#
# COMPACT_ATOMS: atom_id res chain seq x y z
N MET A 1 -5.71 2.87 1.88
CA MET A 1 -6.34 2.05 0.80
C MET A 1 -5.30 1.34 -0.05
N VAL A 2 -5.61 0.13 -0.53
CA VAL A 2 -4.81 -0.69 -1.45
C VAL A 2 -5.51 -0.73 -2.80
N LYS A 3 -4.75 -0.65 -3.89
CA LYS A 3 -5.27 -0.79 -5.24
C LYS A 3 -5.59 -2.25 -5.52
N VAL A 4 -6.81 -2.51 -5.99
CA VAL A 4 -7.30 -3.83 -6.39
C VAL A 4 -7.67 -3.73 -7.85
N VAL A 5 -6.95 -4.47 -8.70
CA VAL A 5 -7.30 -4.61 -10.11
C VAL A 5 -8.21 -5.82 -10.22
N SER A 6 -9.44 -5.63 -10.70
CA SER A 6 -10.35 -6.75 -10.96
C SER A 6 -9.76 -7.64 -12.06
N GLY A 7 -9.84 -8.95 -11.87
CA GLY A 7 -9.44 -9.91 -12.91
C GLY A 7 -10.29 -9.78 -14.18
N PRO A 8 -9.96 -10.54 -15.25
CA PRO A 8 -10.74 -10.52 -16.48
C PRO A 8 -12.18 -10.93 -16.18
N SER A 9 -13.09 -9.97 -16.35
CA SER A 9 -14.54 -10.20 -16.27
C SER A 9 -15.09 -10.25 -17.68
N PHE A 10 -16.18 -11.00 -17.87
CA PHE A 10 -16.88 -11.08 -19.14
C PHE A 10 -18.30 -10.53 -18.97
N ASP A 11 -18.84 -9.88 -19.99
CA ASP A 11 -20.25 -9.49 -20.02
C ASP A 11 -21.17 -10.68 -20.35
N GLU A 12 -22.49 -10.45 -20.40
CA GLU A 12 -23.48 -11.51 -20.71
C GLU A 12 -23.28 -12.13 -22.11
N ASP A 13 -22.59 -11.42 -23.00
CA ASP A 13 -22.25 -11.83 -24.36
C ASP A 13 -20.83 -12.44 -24.48
N MET A 14 -20.17 -12.70 -23.35
CA MET A 14 -18.79 -13.22 -23.25
C MET A 14 -17.69 -12.31 -23.83
N ASN A 15 -17.94 -11.00 -23.97
CA ASN A 15 -16.88 -10.06 -24.31
C ASN A 15 -16.00 -9.76 -23.09
N PRO A 16 -14.67 -9.65 -23.26
CA PRO A 16 -13.79 -9.26 -22.18
C PRO A 16 -14.05 -7.81 -21.77
N LEU A 17 -14.44 -7.60 -20.53
CA LEU A 17 -14.54 -6.29 -19.92
C LEU A 17 -13.15 -5.77 -19.55
N PRO A 18 -12.89 -4.45 -19.69
CA PRO A 18 -11.64 -3.87 -19.25
C PRO A 18 -11.45 -4.11 -17.74
N PRO A 19 -10.22 -4.35 -17.29
CA PRO A 19 -9.94 -4.49 -15.87
C PRO A 19 -10.31 -3.19 -15.15
N LYS A 20 -11.11 -3.30 -14.09
CA LYS A 20 -11.51 -2.16 -13.28
C LYS A 20 -10.51 -1.99 -12.15
N GLU A 21 -9.97 -0.78 -12.04
CA GLU A 21 -9.13 -0.40 -10.90
C GLU A 21 -10.04 0.11 -9.79
N ASP A 22 -10.13 -0.65 -8.70
CA ASP A 22 -10.85 -0.27 -7.50
C ASP A 22 -9.87 -0.06 -6.34
N TRP A 23 -10.28 0.71 -5.34
CA TRP A 23 -9.48 0.95 -4.14
C TRP A 23 -10.20 0.38 -2.93
N LYS A 24 -9.52 -0.50 -2.20
CA LYS A 24 -10.07 -1.13 -1.00
C LYS A 24 -9.44 -0.55 0.26
N ASP A 25 -10.25 -0.26 1.27
CA ASP A 25 -9.73 0.10 2.57
C ASP A 25 -9.08 -1.09 3.28
N PHE A 26 -7.93 -0.86 3.93
CA PHE A 26 -7.18 -1.91 4.63
C PHE A 26 -7.00 -1.64 6.12
N GLY A 27 -7.55 -0.54 6.64
CA GLY A 27 -7.47 -0.18 8.04
C GLY A 27 -6.95 1.23 8.32
N SER A 28 -7.19 1.69 9.54
CA SER A 28 -6.66 2.92 10.09
C SER A 28 -5.14 2.88 10.19
N CYS A 29 -4.49 4.01 9.92
CA CYS A 29 -3.05 4.11 9.92
C CYS A 29 -2.55 5.40 10.55
N ARG A 30 -1.27 5.38 10.92
CA ARG A 30 -0.47 6.52 11.35
C ARG A 30 0.71 6.65 10.38
N CYS A 31 0.87 7.84 9.81
CA CYS A 31 2.00 8.18 8.95
C CYS A 31 3.03 8.94 9.80
N ASP A 32 4.20 8.37 10.02
CA ASP A 32 5.23 8.96 10.88
C ASP A 32 6.13 9.98 10.14
N ASP A 33 6.13 9.95 8.81
CA ASP A 33 6.95 10.81 7.97
C ASP A 33 6.15 11.93 7.28
N ASN A 34 6.85 13.04 7.01
CA ASN A 34 6.33 14.24 6.35
C ASN A 34 6.86 14.40 4.91
N GLY A 35 7.10 13.29 4.19
CA GLY A 35 7.53 13.33 2.79
C GLY A 35 9.01 13.70 2.58
N VAL A 36 9.85 13.56 3.60
CA VAL A 36 11.30 13.74 3.46
C VAL A 36 11.91 12.43 2.97
N MET A 37 12.67 12.48 1.89
CA MET A 37 13.35 11.32 1.33
C MET A 37 14.36 10.75 2.33
N LYS A 38 14.23 9.46 2.62
CA LYS A 38 15.08 8.67 3.51
C LYS A 38 15.49 7.38 2.82
N GLN A 39 16.50 6.71 3.38
CA GLN A 39 17.01 5.45 2.84
C GLN A 39 16.78 4.29 3.79
N ILE A 40 16.40 3.15 3.22
CA ILE A 40 16.28 1.88 3.93
C ILE A 40 17.03 0.78 3.19
N SER A 41 17.74 -0.07 3.94
CA SER A 41 18.33 -1.28 3.39
C SER A 41 17.35 -2.45 3.49
N VAL A 42 17.11 -3.11 2.36
CA VAL A 42 16.34 -4.35 2.27
C VAL A 42 17.22 -5.40 1.61
N ASN A 43 17.58 -6.44 2.34
CA ASN A 43 18.46 -7.53 1.86
C ASN A 43 19.78 -7.04 1.25
N GLY A 44 20.36 -5.97 1.79
CA GLY A 44 21.63 -5.39 1.31
C GLY A 44 21.49 -4.41 0.15
N VAL A 45 20.29 -4.19 -0.38
CA VAL A 45 20.02 -3.17 -1.40
C VAL A 45 19.40 -1.93 -0.73
N MET A 46 19.90 -0.75 -1.08
CA MET A 46 19.36 0.53 -0.59
C MET A 46 18.18 0.97 -1.44
N TYR A 47 17.11 1.39 -0.78
CA TYR A 47 15.93 1.97 -1.41
C TYR A 47 15.64 3.34 -0.80
N ASP A 48 15.30 4.30 -1.64
CA ASP A 48 14.77 5.59 -1.21
C ASP A 48 13.27 5.45 -0.94
N TYR A 49 12.80 6.04 0.15
CA TYR A 49 11.40 6.07 0.55
C TYR A 49 11.06 7.45 1.11
N ASN A 50 9.79 7.85 1.02
CA ASN A 50 9.31 9.15 1.50
C ASN A 50 8.35 8.99 2.69
N TYR A 51 7.71 7.83 2.83
CA TYR A 51 6.72 7.61 3.87
C TYR A 51 6.90 6.26 4.58
N HIS A 52 6.98 6.31 5.91
CA HIS A 52 6.77 5.17 6.80
C HIS A 52 5.37 5.22 7.39
N VAL A 53 4.61 4.15 7.18
CA VAL A 53 3.21 4.05 7.59
C VAL A 53 3.02 2.83 8.46
N VAL A 54 2.42 3.02 9.63
CA VAL A 54 2.05 1.96 10.56
C VAL A 54 0.53 1.85 10.59
N TYR A 55 -0.01 0.64 10.46
CA TYR A 55 -1.46 0.43 10.37
C TYR A 55 -1.90 -0.85 11.07
N GLU A 56 -3.18 -0.90 11.44
CA GLU A 56 -3.78 -2.12 11.98
C GLU A 56 -4.18 -3.05 10.83
N GLY A 57 -3.62 -4.26 10.78
CA GLY A 57 -3.95 -5.20 9.71
C GLY A 57 -2.91 -6.28 9.42
N GLY A 58 -3.05 -6.87 8.24
CA GLY A 58 -2.14 -7.89 7.70
C GLY A 58 -0.95 -7.30 6.95
N ILE A 59 0.05 -8.13 6.65
CA ILE A 59 1.18 -7.75 5.78
C ILE A 59 0.67 -7.45 4.38
N LEU A 60 1.12 -6.33 3.82
CA LEU A 60 1.00 -6.03 2.40
C LEU A 60 2.28 -6.47 1.68
N ASN A 61 2.14 -7.05 0.49
CA ASN A 61 3.28 -7.53 -0.27
C ASN A 61 4.04 -6.35 -0.91
N ALA A 62 5.36 -6.50 -1.05
CA ALA A 62 6.16 -5.56 -1.83
C ALA A 62 5.64 -5.41 -3.26
N GLY A 63 5.65 -4.19 -3.79
CA GLY A 63 5.08 -3.82 -5.09
C GLY A 63 3.58 -3.49 -5.07
N THR A 64 2.88 -3.75 -3.96
CA THR A 64 1.46 -3.38 -3.81
C THR A 64 1.30 -1.86 -3.86
N GLU A 65 0.42 -1.35 -4.72
CA GLU A 65 0.08 0.07 -4.75
C GLU A 65 -0.86 0.42 -3.59
N VAL A 66 -0.47 1.44 -2.83
CA VAL A 66 -1.23 1.95 -1.71
C VAL A 66 -1.34 3.46 -1.78
N ARG A 67 -2.48 3.96 -1.30
CA ARG A 67 -2.72 5.38 -1.05
C ARG A 67 -3.21 5.58 0.37
N ILE A 68 -2.63 6.56 1.05
CA ILE A 68 -2.98 6.99 2.39
C ILE A 68 -3.80 8.26 2.26
N LEU A 69 -4.97 8.26 2.89
CA LEU A 69 -5.90 9.38 2.87
C LEU A 69 -5.83 10.13 4.20
N ASP A 70 -5.92 11.45 4.13
CA ASP A 70 -6.11 12.37 5.25
C ASP A 70 -7.42 13.14 4.99
N GLY A 71 -8.52 12.61 5.52
CA GLY A 71 -9.86 13.01 5.12
C GLY A 71 -10.13 12.68 3.64
N GLU A 72 -10.40 13.70 2.83
CA GLU A 72 -10.63 13.57 1.39
C GLU A 72 -9.35 13.72 0.54
N SER A 73 -8.23 14.10 1.16
CA SER A 73 -6.97 14.35 0.45
C SER A 73 -6.05 13.14 0.48
N VAL A 74 -5.32 12.91 -0.61
CA VAL A 74 -4.26 11.89 -0.65
C VAL A 74 -3.00 12.47 0.00
N ARG A 75 -2.61 11.91 1.14
CA ARG A 75 -1.41 12.32 1.88
C ARG A 75 -0.14 11.65 1.36
N ALA A 76 -0.25 10.38 0.97
CA ALA A 76 0.83 9.60 0.41
C ALA A 76 0.29 8.59 -0.58
N GLU A 77 1.01 8.36 -1.68
CA GLU A 77 0.72 7.31 -2.64
C GLU A 77 2.04 6.71 -3.12
N GLY A 78 2.09 5.39 -3.25
CA GLY A 78 3.30 4.71 -3.66
C GLY A 78 3.17 3.19 -3.67
N LYS A 79 4.27 2.53 -4.03
CA LYS A 79 4.37 1.07 -3.97
C LYS A 79 5.08 0.66 -2.69
N VAL A 80 4.59 -0.39 -2.05
CA VAL A 80 5.25 -0.96 -0.88
C VAL A 80 6.65 -1.44 -1.26
N ILE A 81 7.68 -0.81 -0.70
CA ILE A 81 9.09 -1.20 -0.86
C ILE A 81 9.40 -2.34 0.12
N LYS A 82 9.00 -2.15 1.37
CA LYS A 82 9.23 -3.08 2.47
C LYS A 82 7.95 -3.16 3.30
N SER A 83 7.71 -4.34 3.86
CA SER A 83 6.64 -4.60 4.82
C SER A 83 7.18 -5.28 6.06
N GLY A 84 6.72 -4.86 7.23
CA GLY A 84 6.97 -5.49 8.52
C GLY A 84 5.66 -5.80 9.24
N LYS A 85 5.68 -6.79 10.13
CA LYS A 85 4.58 -7.06 11.04
C LYS A 85 5.12 -7.25 12.43
N SER A 86 4.52 -6.57 13.39
CA SER A 86 4.84 -6.79 14.79
C SER A 86 4.31 -8.15 15.22
N ASN A 87 5.17 -8.92 15.89
CA ASN A 87 4.86 -10.25 16.40
C ASN A 87 4.02 -10.17 17.69
N TYR A 88 4.21 -9.11 18.48
CA TYR A 88 3.55 -8.92 19.76
C TYR A 88 2.32 -8.01 19.63
N PHE A 89 2.47 -6.90 18.91
CA PHE A 89 1.38 -5.96 18.66
C PHE A 89 0.72 -6.27 17.31
N LYS A 90 -0.60 -6.12 17.21
CA LYS A 90 -1.36 -6.47 15.99
C LYS A 90 -1.31 -5.37 14.92
N TYR A 91 -0.17 -4.73 14.74
CA TYR A 91 0.05 -3.75 13.67
C TYR A 91 1.08 -4.25 12.65
N ALA A 92 0.95 -3.73 11.45
CA ALA A 92 1.90 -3.87 10.36
C ALA A 92 2.45 -2.50 9.99
N GLU A 93 3.59 -2.51 9.30
CA GLU A 93 4.28 -1.30 8.86
C GLU A 93 4.77 -1.46 7.44
N ILE A 94 4.74 -0.37 6.68
CA ILE A 94 5.17 -0.31 5.28
C ILE A 94 6.01 0.94 5.03
N TRP A 95 6.92 0.80 4.08
CA TRP A 95 7.72 1.89 3.52
C TRP A 95 7.31 2.11 2.07
N LEU A 96 7.01 3.37 1.74
CA LEU A 96 6.57 3.84 0.42
C LEU A 96 7.55 4.84 -0.17
#